data_AF-A0A537FF12-F1
#
_entry.id   AF-A0A537FF12-F1
#
_cell.length_a   1.000
_cell.length_b   1.000
_cell.length_c   1.000
_cell.angle_alpha   90.00
_cell.angle_beta   90.00
_cell.angle_gamma   90.00
#
_symmetry.space_group_name_H-M   'P 1'
#
loop_
_entity.id
_entity.type
_entity.pdbx_description
1 polymer ?
#
loop_
_entity_poly.entity_id
_entity_poly.type
_entity_poly.pdbx_seq_one_letter_code
_entity_poly.pdbx_strand_id
1 'polypeptide(L)'
;MQTQHEKAEKTLLAIKEFKRYLEGVEGELGRMSKKFSNKEIAQGVGFAVTGIHEALTYLGIVKKVVEKTERIVAKKNIVSGNEAGALVDSLPDGRTSVSGKP
;
A
#
# COMPACT_ATOMS: atom_id res chain seq x y z
N MET A 1 -7.63 18.13 -13.93
CA MET A 1 -7.95 17.18 -12.84
C MET A 1 -7.21 15.89 -13.12
N GLN A 2 -6.55 15.27 -12.13
CA GLN A 2 -5.97 13.93 -12.29
C GLN A 2 -7.06 12.86 -12.25
N THR A 3 -6.92 11.84 -13.08
CA THR A 3 -7.86 10.69 -13.10
C THR A 3 -7.72 9.86 -11.82
N GLN A 4 -8.75 9.08 -11.46
CA GLN A 4 -8.66 8.21 -10.29
C GLN A 4 -7.53 7.17 -10.44
N HIS A 5 -7.28 6.72 -11.67
CA HIS A 5 -6.20 5.82 -12.02
C HIS A 5 -4.82 6.42 -11.74
N GLU A 6 -4.55 7.64 -12.24
CA GLU A 6 -3.28 8.34 -11.99
C GLU A 6 -3.02 8.57 -10.49
N LYS A 7 -4.07 8.85 -9.71
CA LYS A 7 -3.95 8.97 -8.25
C LYS A 7 -3.60 7.65 -7.59
N ALA A 8 -4.20 6.55 -8.05
CA ALA A 8 -3.91 5.21 -7.54
C ALA A 8 -2.46 4.79 -7.87
N GLU A 9 -1.98 5.04 -9.09
CA GLU A 9 -0.60 4.75 -9.49
C GLU A 9 0.43 5.54 -8.66
N LYS A 10 0.20 6.84 -8.46
CA LYS A 10 1.06 7.66 -7.59
C LYS A 10 1.08 7.15 -6.16
N THR A 11 -0.08 6.73 -5.66
CA THR A 11 -0.19 6.16 -4.30
C THR A 11 0.53 4.82 -4.20
N LEU A 12 0.42 3.94 -5.21
CA LEU A 12 1.16 2.68 -5.25
C LEU A 12 2.67 2.89 -5.32
N LEU A 13 3.14 3.90 -6.07
CA LEU A 13 4.54 4.26 -6.12
C LEU A 13 5.04 4.73 -4.74
N ALA A 14 4.32 5.64 -4.09
CA ALA A 14 4.66 6.11 -2.75
C ALA A 14 4.68 4.96 -1.72
N ILE A 15 3.76 3.99 -1.83
CA ILE A 15 3.74 2.79 -0.98
C ILE A 15 5.00 1.95 -1.21
N LYS A 16 5.43 1.75 -2.47
CA LYS A 16 6.67 1.00 -2.77
C LYS A 16 7.90 1.67 -2.17
N GLU A 17 8.00 3.00 -2.31
CA GLU A 17 9.09 3.78 -1.71
C GLU A 17 9.09 3.67 -0.19
N PHE A 18 7.91 3.75 0.43
CA PHE A 18 7.77 3.61 1.88
C PHE A 18 8.17 2.21 2.36
N LYS A 19 7.79 1.14 1.64
CA LYS A 19 8.24 -0.23 1.96
C LYS A 19 9.76 -0.35 1.95
N ARG A 20 10.42 0.21 0.92
CA ARG A 20 11.89 0.24 0.85
C ARG A 20 12.52 1.01 2.02
N TYR A 21 11.90 2.11 2.44
CA TYR A 21 12.34 2.84 3.62
C TYR A 21 12.25 1.98 4.90
N LEU A 22 11.13 1.27 5.10
CA LEU A 22 10.95 0.40 6.27
C LEU A 22 11.95 -0.77 6.31
N GLU A 23 12.33 -1.32 5.15
CA GLU A 23 13.41 -2.32 5.06
C GLU A 23 14.77 -1.75 5.50
N GLY A 24 15.07 -0.50 5.14
CA GLY A 24 16.26 0.21 5.60
C GLY A 24 16.30 0.37 7.12
N VAL A 25 15.17 0.82 7.70
CA VAL A 25 15.00 0.97 9.15
C VAL A 25 15.15 -0.37 9.88
N GLU A 26 14.55 -1.44 9.36
CA GLU A 26 14.69 -2.79 9.93
C GLU A 26 16.16 -3.23 9.93
N GLY A 27 16.87 -3.00 8.84
CA GLY A 27 18.30 -3.31 8.74
C GLY A 27 19.15 -2.51 9.73
N GLU A 28 18.86 -1.23 9.93
CA GLU A 28 19.54 -0.39 10.92
C GLU A 28 19.28 -0.86 12.35
N LEU A 29 18.02 -1.11 12.70
CA LEU A 29 17.64 -1.64 14.02
C LEU A 29 18.25 -3.02 14.27
N GLY A 30 18.28 -3.90 13.28
CA GLY A 30 18.94 -5.21 13.38
C GLY A 30 20.46 -5.09 13.63
N ARG A 31 21.14 -4.17 12.93
CA ARG A 31 22.55 -3.86 13.18
C ARG A 31 22.78 -3.28 14.58
N MET A 32 21.89 -2.39 15.04
CA MET A 32 21.94 -1.85 16.39
C MET A 32 21.74 -2.95 17.43
N SER A 33 20.73 -3.81 17.28
CA SER A 33 20.46 -4.93 18.19
C SER A 33 21.72 -5.79 18.39
N LYS A 34 22.40 -6.16 17.30
CA LYS A 34 23.65 -6.93 17.35
C LYS A 34 24.78 -6.18 18.06
N LYS A 35 24.96 -4.89 17.79
CA LYS A 35 26.00 -4.06 18.43
C LYS A 35 25.75 -3.90 19.93
N PHE A 36 24.51 -3.62 20.32
CA PHE A 36 24.14 -3.43 21.71
C PHE A 36 24.15 -4.76 22.45
N SER A 37 23.67 -5.87 21.89
CA SER A 37 23.73 -7.19 22.55
C SER A 37 25.15 -7.56 22.98
N ASN A 38 26.14 -7.35 22.11
CA ASN A 38 27.55 -7.60 22.46
C ASN A 38 28.05 -6.69 23.60
N LYS A 39 27.59 -5.43 23.63
CA LYS A 39 28.00 -4.44 24.64
C LYS A 39 27.27 -4.63 25.97
N GLU A 40 25.99 -4.98 25.92
CA GLU A 40 25.11 -5.23 27.05
C GLU A 40 25.48 -6.54 27.76
N ILE A 41 25.88 -7.58 27.03
CA ILE A 41 26.48 -8.79 27.63
C ILE A 41 27.79 -8.44 28.36
N ALA A 42 28.63 -7.58 27.76
CA ALA A 42 29.88 -7.16 28.37
C ALA A 42 29.70 -6.23 29.59
N GLN A 43 28.57 -5.51 29.66
CA GLN A 43 28.29 -4.51 30.70
C GLN A 43 27.23 -4.96 31.73
N GLY A 44 26.52 -6.06 31.49
CA GLY A 44 25.46 -6.57 32.36
C GLY A 44 24.17 -5.74 32.38
N VAL A 45 23.94 -4.85 31.40
CA VAL A 45 22.81 -3.91 31.35
C VAL A 45 21.99 -4.15 30.09
N GLY A 46 20.70 -4.52 30.18
CA GLY A 46 19.88 -5.03 29.05
C GLY A 46 18.78 -4.09 28.49
N PHE A 47 18.82 -2.80 28.83
CA PHE A 47 17.71 -1.88 28.56
C PHE A 47 17.61 -1.44 27.08
N ALA A 48 18.74 -1.22 26.41
CA ALA A 48 18.77 -0.77 25.02
C ALA A 48 18.39 -1.89 24.05
N VAL A 49 18.80 -3.14 24.28
CA VAL A 49 18.38 -4.28 23.44
C VAL A 49 16.88 -4.52 23.56
N THR A 50 16.29 -4.34 24.75
CA THR A 50 14.84 -4.45 24.94
C THR A 50 14.10 -3.42 24.10
N GLY A 51 14.49 -2.14 24.16
CA GLY A 51 13.88 -1.08 23.34
C GLY A 51 14.01 -1.31 21.84
N ILE A 52 15.13 -1.88 21.38
CA ILE A 52 15.32 -2.22 19.95
C ILE A 52 14.41 -3.37 19.52
N HIS A 53 14.22 -4.40 20.36
CA HIS A 53 13.29 -5.49 20.06
C HIS A 53 11.83 -5.01 19.99
N GLU A 54 11.43 -4.11 20.89
CA GLU A 54 10.11 -3.49 20.83
C GLU A 54 9.92 -2.68 19.54
N ALA A 55 10.91 -1.86 19.16
CA ALA A 55 10.87 -1.11 17.90
C ALA A 55 10.74 -2.02 16.67
N LEU A 56 11.47 -3.14 16.63
CA LEU A 56 11.34 -4.16 15.57
C LEU A 56 9.94 -4.78 15.55
N THR A 57 9.34 -5.01 16.72
CA THR A 57 7.97 -5.55 16.82
C THR A 57 6.95 -4.57 16.24
N TYR A 58 7.03 -3.28 16.61
CA TYR A 58 6.15 -2.25 16.05
C TYR A 58 6.36 -2.08 14.54
N LEU A 59 7.61 -2.13 14.08
CA LEU A 59 7.92 -2.09 12.65
C LEU A 59 7.23 -3.22 11.88
N GLY A 60 7.19 -4.43 12.44
CA GLY A 60 6.45 -5.55 11.87
C GLY A 60 4.94 -5.28 11.70
N ILE A 61 4.33 -4.56 12.66
CA ILE A 61 2.93 -4.14 12.56
C ILE A 61 2.75 -3.11 11.43
N VAL A 62 3.63 -2.10 11.37
CA VAL A 62 3.58 -1.06 10.34
C VAL A 62 3.69 -1.69 8.94
N LYS A 63 4.63 -2.62 8.72
CA LYS A 63 4.79 -3.32 7.44
C LYS A 63 3.49 -4.02 7.02
N LYS A 64 2.81 -4.73 7.93
CA LYS A 64 1.52 -5.38 7.67
C LYS A 64 0.41 -4.40 7.30
N VAL A 65 0.36 -3.23 7.96
CA VAL A 65 -0.60 -2.17 7.63
C VAL A 65 -0.35 -1.64 6.23
N VAL A 66 0.91 -1.39 5.86
CA VAL A 66 1.29 -0.93 4.52
C VAL A 66 0.92 -1.94 3.44
N GLU A 67 1.19 -3.24 3.64
CA GLU A 67 0.78 -4.31 2.73
C GLU A 67 -0.74 -4.40 2.56
N LYS A 68 -1.50 -4.17 3.63
CA LYS A 68 -2.97 -4.12 3.56
C LYS A 68 -3.42 -2.92 2.73
N THR A 69 -2.83 -1.75 2.96
CA THR A 69 -3.12 -0.52 2.20
C THR A 69 -2.79 -0.69 0.71
N GLU A 70 -1.64 -1.28 0.38
CA GLU A 70 -1.25 -1.60 -1.00
C GLU A 70 -2.32 -2.42 -1.71
N ARG A 71 -2.80 -3.50 -1.07
CA ARG A 71 -3.85 -4.36 -1.63
C ARG A 71 -5.17 -3.62 -1.86
N ILE A 72 -5.55 -2.72 -0.95
CA ILE A 72 -6.79 -1.93 -1.09
C ILE A 72 -6.68 -0.97 -2.29
N VAL A 73 -5.55 -0.25 -2.40
CA VAL A 73 -5.32 0.69 -3.50
C VAL A 73 -5.25 -0.03 -4.84
N ALA A 74 -4.52 -1.15 -4.91
CA ALA A 74 -4.41 -1.95 -6.12
C ALA A 74 -5.76 -2.50 -6.59
N LYS A 75 -6.59 -3.03 -5.67
CA LYS A 75 -7.94 -3.51 -5.99
C LYS A 75 -8.86 -2.41 -6.50
N LYS A 76 -8.83 -1.23 -5.86
CA LYS A 76 -9.64 -0.08 -6.29
C LYS A 76 -9.26 0.40 -7.69
N ASN A 77 -7.97 0.31 -8.05
CA ASN A 77 -7.50 0.64 -9.38
C ASN A 77 -8.04 -0.32 -10.47
N ILE A 78 -8.10 -1.63 -10.17
CA ILE A 78 -8.63 -2.64 -11.10
C ILE A 78 -10.14 -2.46 -11.34
N VAL A 79 -10.92 -2.19 -10.29
CA VAL A 79 -12.38 -1.99 -10.42
C VAL A 79 -12.69 -0.74 -11.26
N SER A 80 -11.96 0.37 -11.05
CA SER A 80 -12.13 1.58 -11.85
C SER A 80 -11.76 1.42 -13.33
N GLY A 81 -10.92 0.45 -13.68
CA GLY A 81 -10.56 0.14 -15.07
C GLY A 81 -11.62 -0.69 -15.81
N ASN A 82 -12.47 -1.42 -15.08
CA ASN A 82 -13.49 -2.30 -15.67
C ASN A 82 -14.81 -1.56 -15.99
N GLU A 83 -15.08 -0.45 -15.29
CA GLU A 83 -16.28 0.37 -15.53
C GLU A 83 -16.15 1.25 -16.79
N ALA A 84 -14.94 1.51 -17.28
CA ALA A 84 -14.70 2.24 -18.52
C ALA A 84 -14.91 1.38 -19.78
N GLY A 85 -14.89 0.04 -19.65
CA GLY A 85 -15.06 -0.91 -20.76
C GLY A 85 -16.50 -1.41 -20.95
N ALA A 86 -17.43 -1.12 -20.04
CA ALA A 86 -18.79 -1.66 -20.06
C ALA A 86 -19.87 -0.68 -20.56
N LEU A 87 -19.48 0.52 -21.01
CA LEU A 87 -20.41 1.58 -21.45
C LEU A 87 -20.48 1.79 -22.97
N VAL A 88 -19.79 0.97 -23.78
CA VAL A 88 -19.82 1.09 -25.26
C VAL A 88 -20.71 0.05 -25.97
N ASP A 89 -21.13 -1.04 -25.32
CA ASP A 89 -21.88 -2.12 -25.99
C ASP A 89 -23.40 -2.11 -25.74
N SER A 90 -24.00 -0.95 -25.54
CA SER A 90 -25.47 -0.85 -25.49
C SER A 90 -25.99 0.44 -26.10
N LEU A 91 -25.66 0.67 -27.37
CA LEU A 91 -26.48 1.51 -28.25
C LEU A 91 -27.42 0.58 -29.05
N PRO A 92 -28.70 0.45 -28.69
CA PRO A 92 -29.67 -0.05 -29.66
C PRO A 92 -29.92 1.09 -30.65
N ASP A 93 -29.47 0.84 -31.87
CA ASP A 93 -29.68 1.63 -33.07
C ASP A 93 -31.14 2.09 -33.21
N GLY A 94 -31.30 3.34 -33.59
CA GLY A 94 -32.60 3.94 -33.85
C GLY A 94 -33.35 3.26 -34.99
N ARG A 95 -34.62 2.95 -34.75
CA ARG A 95 -35.65 2.97 -35.80
C ARG A 95 -36.84 3.79 -35.33
N THR A 96 -36.95 4.97 -35.92
CA THR A 96 -38.12 5.82 -36.00
C THR A 96 -39.25 5.09 -36.74
N SER A 97 -40.44 5.08 -36.15
CA SER A 97 -41.69 5.07 -36.91
C SER A 97 -42.73 5.90 -36.15
N VAL A 98 -43.16 6.94 -36.86
CA VAL A 98 -44.11 7.99 -36.50
C VAL A 98 -45.55 7.49 -36.70
N SER A 99 -46.49 8.27 -36.14
CA SER A 99 -47.95 8.27 -36.41
C SER A 99 -48.74 7.31 -35.53
N GLY A 100 -49.83 7.68 -34.84
CA GLY A 100 -50.75 8.80 -35.01
C GLY A 100 -52.15 8.26 -34.68
N LYS A 101 -52.87 9.00 -33.84
CA LYS A 101 -54.11 8.66 -33.11
C LYS A 101 -55.37 8.52 -34.01
N PRO A 102 -56.57 8.12 -33.51
CA PRO A 102 -57.34 8.82 -32.46
C PRO A 102 -57.59 8.03 -31.16
#